data_AF-C1LDT0-F1
#
_entry.id   AF-C1LDT0-F1
#
_cell.length_a   1.000
_cell.length_b   1.000
_cell.length_c   1.000
_cell.angle_alpha   90.00
_cell.angle_beta   90.00
_cell.angle_gamma   90.00
#
_symmetry.space_group_name_H-M   'P 1'
#
loop_
_entity.id
_entity.type
_entity.pdbx_description
1 polymer ?
#
loop_
_entity_poly.entity_id
_entity_poly.type
_entity_poly.pdbx_seq_one_letter_code
_entity_poly.pdbx_strand_id
1 'polypeptide(L)'
;MNYCAAGDLGMLCVKSTCFKCGPCRPKWMKMVDNLYSGNPQDTNNHNKLIHYCLHQPDKLDRIAKYLHLRLSQDLSRRYDQNLSISVKAIDKLIQVCHGHRLVLAISFLKMIQLLLETNRTDLQIMASKSFVEFSKIDDDSPNYHKECNEILDHFAAMAHASLLNPKDRNASQSGRYTRNPRRCSPNLSVIN
;
A
#
# COMPACT_ATOMS: atom_id res chain seq x y z
N MET A 1 28.09 -8.03 18.63
CA MET A 1 26.66 -8.35 18.56
C MET A 1 26.05 -7.50 17.46
N ASN A 2 25.81 -8.08 16.28
CA ASN A 2 25.08 -7.46 15.19
C ASN A 2 24.45 -8.59 14.40
N TYR A 3 23.14 -8.78 14.55
CA TYR A 3 22.34 -9.57 13.61
C TYR A 3 20.92 -9.02 13.53
N CYS A 4 20.34 -9.31 12.36
CA CYS A 4 18.96 -9.19 11.90
C CYS A 4 18.64 -7.90 11.11
N ALA A 5 18.19 -7.95 9.86
CA ALA A 5 17.97 -9.08 8.96
C ALA A 5 18.01 -8.58 7.50
N ALA A 6 18.65 -9.37 6.64
CA ALA A 6 18.55 -9.23 5.20
C ALA A 6 17.15 -9.69 4.76
N GLY A 7 16.32 -8.72 4.37
CA GLY A 7 15.04 -8.92 3.69
C GLY A 7 15.09 -8.14 2.38
N ASP A 8 14.84 -8.84 1.29
CA ASP A 8 15.09 -8.49 -0.10
C ASP A 8 14.23 -7.32 -0.64
N LEU A 9 14.44 -6.09 -0.14
CA LEU A 9 13.95 -4.86 -0.78
C LEU A 9 14.95 -4.41 -1.85
N GLY A 10 14.91 -5.13 -2.97
CA GLY A 10 15.56 -4.72 -4.21
C GLY A 10 15.19 -3.28 -4.59
N MET A 11 16.20 -2.42 -4.50
CA MET A 11 16.58 -1.53 -5.59
C MET A 11 15.60 -0.39 -5.93
N LEU A 12 15.59 0.61 -5.05
CA LEU A 12 15.70 2.01 -5.50
C LEU A 12 16.87 2.64 -4.75
N CYS A 13 18.09 2.21 -5.08
CA CYS A 13 19.24 3.11 -5.03
C CYS A 13 18.96 4.22 -6.05
N VAL A 14 18.16 5.21 -5.63
CA VAL A 14 17.97 6.44 -6.38
C VAL A 14 19.31 7.15 -6.31
N LYS A 15 20.17 6.83 -7.29
CA LYS A 15 21.38 7.59 -7.58
C LYS A 15 21.05 9.06 -7.40
N SER A 16 21.89 9.75 -6.63
CA SER A 16 21.81 11.14 -6.22
C SER A 16 21.69 12.11 -7.41
N THR A 17 20.59 12.08 -8.15
CA THR A 17 20.17 13.14 -9.06
C THR A 17 19.57 14.24 -8.22
N CYS A 18 19.91 15.49 -8.55
CA CYS A 18 19.63 16.73 -7.83
C CYS A 18 18.12 17.04 -7.65
N PHE A 19 17.36 16.19 -6.96
CA PHE A 19 15.96 16.44 -6.59
C PHE A 19 15.82 17.43 -5.41
N LYS A 20 16.96 17.85 -4.83
CA LYS A 20 17.04 18.90 -3.79
C LYS A 20 17.03 20.32 -4.38
N CYS A 21 17.23 20.47 -5.69
CA CYS A 21 17.03 21.75 -6.37
C CYS A 21 15.55 21.88 -6.78
N GLY A 22 14.82 22.78 -6.11
CA GLY A 22 13.38 23.01 -6.37
C GLY A 22 13.02 23.25 -7.85
N PRO A 23 13.83 24.00 -8.62
CA PRO A 23 13.65 24.15 -10.07
C PRO A 23 13.79 22.85 -10.88
N CYS A 24 14.72 21.97 -10.53
CA CYS A 24 15.00 20.73 -11.27
C CYS A 24 14.00 19.61 -10.99
N ARG A 25 13.13 19.78 -9.98
CA ARG A 25 12.15 18.77 -9.61
C ARG A 25 11.06 18.67 -10.70
N PRO A 26 10.82 17.47 -11.28
CA PRO A 26 9.87 17.31 -12.36
C PRO A 26 8.43 17.56 -11.88
N LYS A 27 7.57 18.00 -12.81
CA LYS A 27 6.19 18.42 -12.52
C LYS A 27 5.37 17.33 -11.80
N TRP A 28 5.48 16.07 -12.24
CA TRP A 28 4.77 14.95 -11.60
C TRP A 28 5.15 14.78 -10.12
N MET A 29 6.42 14.99 -9.78
CA MET A 29 6.91 14.87 -8.41
C MET A 29 6.39 16.03 -7.55
N LYS A 30 6.37 17.26 -8.10
CA LYS A 30 5.76 18.42 -7.44
C LYS A 30 4.27 18.21 -7.17
N MET A 31 3.53 17.56 -8.09
CA MET A 31 2.12 17.23 -7.83
C MET A 31 1.93 16.31 -6.64
N VAL A 32 2.79 15.30 -6.50
CA VAL A 32 2.77 14.43 -5.31
C VAL A 32 3.17 15.22 -4.06
N ASP A 33 4.22 16.05 -4.11
CA ASP A 33 4.65 16.83 -2.95
C ASP A 33 3.59 17.80 -2.43
N ASN A 34 2.79 18.37 -3.34
CA ASN A 34 1.71 19.28 -3.00
C ASN A 34 0.61 18.59 -2.18
N LEU A 35 0.46 17.26 -2.25
CA LEU A 35 -0.48 16.53 -1.39
C LEU A 35 -0.20 16.74 0.11
N TYR A 36 1.07 16.95 0.45
CA TYR A 36 1.54 17.11 1.83
C TYR A 36 1.66 18.57 2.24
N SER A 37 1.35 19.49 1.32
CA SER A 37 1.41 20.93 1.54
C SER A 37 -0.01 21.47 1.72
N GLY A 38 -0.33 22.01 2.89
CA GLY A 38 -1.65 22.58 3.20
C GLY A 38 -2.47 21.75 4.17
N ASN A 39 -3.78 22.00 4.18
CA ASN A 39 -4.70 21.34 5.12
C ASN A 39 -4.94 19.88 4.68
N PRO A 40 -4.72 18.87 5.54
CA PRO A 40 -4.95 17.45 5.23
C PRO A 40 -6.39 17.10 4.85
N GLN A 41 -7.37 17.96 5.15
CA GLN A 41 -8.77 17.76 4.74
C GLN A 41 -9.07 18.29 3.33
N ASP A 42 -8.19 19.11 2.75
CA ASP A 42 -8.41 19.67 1.43
C ASP A 42 -8.20 18.60 0.34
N THR A 43 -9.25 18.34 -0.43
CA THR A 43 -9.23 17.39 -1.54
C THR A 43 -8.72 18.00 -2.83
N ASN A 44 -8.55 19.33 -2.90
CA ASN A 44 -8.14 20.05 -4.10
C ASN A 44 -6.80 19.52 -4.67
N ASN A 45 -5.80 19.30 -3.82
CA ASN A 45 -4.50 18.78 -4.26
C ASN A 45 -4.60 17.33 -4.78
N HIS A 46 -5.48 16.51 -4.18
CA HIS A 46 -5.76 15.16 -4.67
C HIS A 46 -6.43 15.23 -6.04
N ASN A 47 -7.43 16.10 -6.22
CA ASN A 47 -8.15 16.25 -7.49
C ASN A 47 -7.22 16.74 -8.62
N LYS A 48 -6.29 17.67 -8.31
CA LYS A 48 -5.25 18.11 -9.25
C LYS A 48 -4.33 16.97 -9.67
N LEU A 49 -3.88 16.13 -8.72
CA LEU A 49 -3.06 14.97 -9.03
C LEU A 49 -3.83 13.96 -9.89
N ILE A 50 -5.08 13.65 -9.54
CA ILE A 50 -5.95 12.75 -10.32
C ILE A 50 -6.11 13.26 -11.74
N HIS A 51 -6.48 14.53 -11.91
CA HIS A 51 -6.62 15.15 -13.21
C HIS A 51 -5.31 15.06 -14.02
N TYR A 52 -4.16 15.31 -13.39
CA TYR A 52 -2.85 15.17 -14.03
C TYR A 52 -2.60 13.72 -14.50
N CYS A 53 -2.87 12.72 -13.66
CA CYS A 53 -2.66 11.31 -13.98
C CYS A 53 -3.57 10.81 -15.12
N LEU A 54 -4.83 11.26 -15.18
CA LEU A 54 -5.75 10.91 -16.25
C LEU A 54 -5.27 11.40 -17.63
N HIS A 55 -4.57 12.53 -17.67
CA HIS A 55 -4.04 13.10 -18.92
C HIS A 55 -2.61 12.65 -19.25
N GLN A 56 -1.85 12.15 -18.26
CA GLN A 56 -0.45 11.71 -18.43
C GLN A 56 -0.23 10.33 -17.78
N PRO A 57 -0.84 9.27 -18.33
CA PRO A 57 -0.75 7.93 -17.75
C PRO A 57 0.67 7.33 -17.83
N ASP A 58 1.53 7.82 -18.71
CA ASP A 58 2.94 7.40 -18.83
C ASP A 58 3.78 7.75 -17.58
N LYS A 59 3.31 8.68 -16.75
CA LYS A 59 3.98 9.08 -15.50
C LYS A 59 3.51 8.26 -14.29
N LEU A 60 2.46 7.47 -14.45
CA LEU A 60 1.67 6.92 -13.37
C LEU A 60 2.46 5.85 -12.57
N ASP A 61 3.27 5.04 -13.23
CA ASP A 61 4.24 4.13 -12.60
C ASP A 61 5.24 4.87 -11.68
N ARG A 62 5.78 6.00 -12.16
CA ARG A 62 6.73 6.82 -11.37
C ARG A 62 6.06 7.46 -10.16
N ILE A 63 4.82 7.93 -10.33
CA ILE A 63 4.02 8.51 -9.26
C ILE A 63 3.72 7.47 -8.19
N ALA A 64 3.29 6.26 -8.57
CA ALA A 64 2.99 5.16 -7.66
C ALA A 64 4.23 4.76 -6.84
N LYS A 65 5.36 4.56 -7.51
CA LYS A 65 6.64 4.25 -6.86
C LYS A 65 7.11 5.36 -5.92
N TYR A 66 6.88 6.62 -6.27
CA TYR A 66 7.25 7.76 -5.43
C TYR A 66 6.35 7.90 -4.21
N LEU A 67 5.05 7.63 -4.32
CA LEU A 67 4.13 7.55 -3.17
C LEU A 67 4.56 6.46 -2.19
N HIS A 68 4.93 5.27 -2.70
CA HIS A 68 5.46 4.20 -1.86
C HIS A 68 6.78 4.59 -1.18
N LEU A 69 7.73 5.17 -1.93
CA LEU A 69 9.00 5.65 -1.36
C LEU A 69 8.76 6.68 -0.25
N ARG A 70 7.85 7.62 -0.47
CA ARG A 70 7.54 8.66 0.50
C ARG A 70 6.87 8.10 1.74
N LEU A 71 5.91 7.20 1.58
CA LEU A 71 5.29 6.50 2.71
C LEU A 71 6.34 5.77 3.55
N SER A 72 7.27 5.05 2.92
CA SER A 72 8.37 4.38 3.63
C SER A 72 9.25 5.35 4.43
N GLN A 73 9.56 6.52 3.87
CA GLN A 73 10.33 7.56 4.56
C GLN A 73 9.55 8.18 5.72
N ASP A 74 8.27 8.51 5.51
CA ASP A 74 7.41 9.10 6.55
C ASP A 74 7.15 8.09 7.68
N LEU A 75 7.15 6.79 7.38
CA LEU A 75 6.99 5.72 8.37
C LEU A 75 8.18 5.69 9.33
N SER A 76 9.40 5.79 8.80
CA SER A 76 10.62 5.84 9.62
C SER A 76 10.67 7.08 10.54
N ARG A 77 10.02 8.17 10.13
CA ARG A 77 9.97 9.44 10.85
C ARG A 77 8.74 9.62 11.74
N ARG A 78 7.82 8.65 11.74
CA ARG A 78 6.54 8.68 12.50
C ARG A 78 5.63 9.87 12.12
N TYR A 79 5.58 10.25 10.84
CA TYR A 79 4.65 11.27 10.34
C TYR A 79 3.32 10.67 9.89
N ASP A 80 2.46 10.28 10.83
CA ASP A 80 1.25 9.49 10.55
C ASP A 80 0.24 10.18 9.63
N GLN A 81 0.13 11.50 9.73
CA GLN A 81 -0.71 12.29 8.82
C GLN A 81 -0.25 12.14 7.37
N ASN A 82 1.06 12.11 7.11
CA ASN A 82 1.61 11.91 5.77
C ASN A 82 1.38 10.48 5.26
N LEU A 83 1.42 9.49 6.16
CA LEU A 83 1.06 8.11 5.80
C LEU A 83 -0.38 8.05 5.30
N SER A 84 -1.32 8.69 6.02
CA SER A 84 -2.72 8.75 5.60
C SER A 84 -2.91 9.44 4.26
N ILE A 85 -2.20 10.55 4.01
CA ILE A 85 -2.24 11.25 2.73
C ILE A 85 -1.77 10.33 1.59
N SER A 86 -0.66 9.61 1.81
CA SER A 86 -0.07 8.71 0.80
C SER A 86 -1.03 7.58 0.42
N VAL A 87 -1.62 6.90 1.42
CA VAL A 87 -2.59 5.82 1.20
C VAL A 87 -3.84 6.34 0.49
N LYS A 88 -4.42 7.45 0.96
CA LYS A 88 -5.60 8.06 0.33
C LYS A 88 -5.34 8.47 -1.12
N ALA A 89 -4.14 8.96 -1.42
CA ALA A 89 -3.79 9.37 -2.78
C ALA A 89 -3.75 8.19 -3.74
N ILE A 90 -3.07 7.10 -3.37
CA ILE A 90 -2.99 5.92 -4.24
C ILE A 90 -4.34 5.21 -4.36
N ASP A 91 -5.15 5.15 -3.28
CA ASP A 91 -6.51 4.60 -3.31
C ASP A 91 -7.38 5.31 -4.35
N LYS A 92 -7.42 6.65 -4.30
CA LYS A 92 -8.19 7.43 -5.26
C LYS A 92 -7.70 7.22 -6.69
N LEU A 93 -6.38 7.13 -6.90
CA LEU A 93 -5.83 6.86 -8.23
C LEU A 93 -6.28 5.49 -8.75
N ILE A 94 -6.31 4.44 -7.91
CA ILE A 94 -6.78 3.11 -8.32
C ILE A 94 -8.27 3.13 -8.70
N GLN A 95 -9.07 3.89 -7.95
CA GLN A 95 -10.50 4.03 -8.22
C GLN A 95 -10.78 4.70 -9.56
N VAL A 96 -10.00 5.71 -9.96
CA VAL A 96 -10.28 6.53 -11.15
C VAL A 96 -9.48 6.13 -12.40
N CYS A 97 -8.28 5.57 -12.25
CA CYS A 97 -7.39 5.23 -13.37
C CYS A 97 -7.58 3.79 -13.85
N HIS A 98 -8.80 3.43 -14.26
CA HIS A 98 -9.20 2.05 -14.61
C HIS A 98 -8.23 1.33 -15.57
N GLY A 99 -7.81 1.97 -16.66
CA GLY A 99 -6.91 1.37 -17.66
C GLY A 99 -5.45 1.17 -17.22
N HIS A 100 -5.07 1.66 -16.03
CA HIS A 100 -3.71 1.57 -15.49
C HIS A 100 -3.68 1.03 -14.05
N ARG A 101 -4.78 0.39 -13.60
CA ARG A 101 -4.92 -0.14 -12.23
C ARG A 101 -3.78 -1.07 -11.82
N LEU A 102 -3.36 -1.97 -12.71
CA LEU A 102 -2.25 -2.89 -12.44
C LEU A 102 -0.97 -2.19 -11.99
N VAL A 103 -0.63 -1.08 -12.66
CA VAL A 103 0.58 -0.29 -12.36
C VAL A 103 0.51 0.32 -10.94
N LEU A 104 -0.67 0.76 -10.54
CA LEU A 104 -0.91 1.31 -9.20
C LEU A 104 -0.95 0.22 -8.13
N ALA A 105 -1.65 -0.88 -8.42
CA ALA A 105 -1.91 -1.99 -7.51
C ALA A 105 -0.61 -2.54 -6.90
N ILE A 106 0.43 -2.74 -7.71
CA ILE A 106 1.71 -3.27 -7.20
C ILE A 106 2.35 -2.35 -6.16
N SER A 107 2.37 -1.03 -6.40
CA SER A 107 2.93 -0.08 -5.41
C SER A 107 2.02 0.05 -4.20
N PHE A 108 0.71 -0.01 -4.41
CA PHE A 108 -0.29 -0.01 -3.34
C PHE A 108 -0.14 -1.20 -2.40
N LEU A 109 -0.09 -2.43 -2.94
CA LEU A 109 0.05 -3.64 -2.14
C LEU A 109 1.37 -3.63 -1.34
N LYS A 110 2.45 -3.10 -1.91
CA LYS A 110 3.71 -2.88 -1.17
C LYS A 110 3.56 -1.88 -0.02
N MET A 111 2.80 -0.79 -0.22
CA MET A 111 2.48 0.16 0.86
C MET A 111 1.65 -0.50 1.97
N ILE A 112 0.64 -1.31 1.60
CA ILE A 112 -0.19 -2.06 2.56
C ILE A 112 0.67 -3.04 3.35
N GLN A 113 1.47 -3.86 2.67
CA GLN A 113 2.38 -4.82 3.31
C GLN A 113 3.30 -4.11 4.33
N LEU A 114 3.93 -3.01 3.92
CA LEU A 114 4.83 -2.24 4.77
C LEU A 114 4.13 -1.70 6.03
N LEU A 115 2.86 -1.27 5.93
CA LEU A 115 2.09 -0.80 7.08
C LEU A 115 1.62 -1.95 7.98
N LEU A 116 1.26 -3.10 7.41
CA LEU A 116 0.83 -4.29 8.17
C LEU A 116 1.96 -4.94 8.96
N GLU A 117 3.18 -4.89 8.43
CA GLU A 117 4.40 -5.39 9.10
C GLU A 117 4.83 -4.53 10.29
N THR A 118 4.19 -3.37 10.50
CA THR A 118 4.42 -2.56 11.71
C THR A 118 3.71 -3.14 12.91
N ASN A 119 4.25 -2.97 14.12
CA ASN A 119 3.57 -3.32 15.38
C ASN A 119 2.60 -2.21 15.86
N ARG A 120 2.00 -1.47 14.92
CA ARG A 120 1.17 -0.29 15.21
C ARG A 120 -0.26 -0.52 14.78
N THR A 121 -1.15 -0.69 15.76
CA THR A 121 -2.57 -1.01 15.52
C THR A 121 -3.28 0.02 14.65
N ASP A 122 -2.98 1.31 14.82
CA ASP A 122 -3.56 2.41 14.02
C ASP A 122 -3.21 2.31 12.53
N LEU A 123 -1.94 1.99 12.22
CA LEU A 123 -1.48 1.81 10.85
C LEU A 123 -2.00 0.51 10.24
N GLN A 124 -2.00 -0.58 11.01
CA GLN A 124 -2.56 -1.85 10.57
C GLN A 124 -4.05 -1.71 10.23
N ILE A 125 -4.85 -1.03 11.06
CA ILE A 125 -6.28 -0.77 10.78
C ILE A 125 -6.44 0.05 9.49
N MET A 126 -5.63 1.09 9.30
CA MET A 126 -5.68 1.91 8.08
C MET A 126 -5.39 1.08 6.84
N ALA A 127 -4.35 0.25 6.88
CA ALA A 127 -3.94 -0.62 5.79
C ALA A 127 -5.02 -1.68 5.49
N SER A 128 -5.57 -2.33 6.52
CA SER A 128 -6.64 -3.32 6.37
C SER A 128 -7.89 -2.75 5.72
N LYS A 129 -8.34 -1.56 6.16
CA LYS A 129 -9.53 -0.91 5.58
C LYS A 129 -9.33 -0.61 4.10
N SER A 130 -8.16 -0.05 3.75
CA SER A 130 -7.81 0.27 2.38
C SER A 130 -7.70 -0.98 1.50
N PHE A 131 -7.08 -2.06 2.00
CA PHE A 131 -7.02 -3.36 1.29
C PHE A 131 -8.40 -4.00 1.08
N VAL A 132 -9.30 -3.92 2.05
CA VAL A 132 -10.67 -4.41 1.89
C VAL A 132 -11.40 -3.66 0.77
N GLU A 133 -11.29 -2.33 0.72
CA GLU A 133 -11.89 -1.57 -0.39
C GLU A 133 -11.25 -1.91 -1.74
N PHE A 134 -9.93 -2.09 -1.79
CA PHE A 134 -9.23 -2.55 -2.99
C PHE A 134 -9.72 -3.93 -3.45
N SER A 135 -9.94 -4.89 -2.53
CA SER A 135 -10.38 -6.25 -2.86
C SER A 135 -11.77 -6.34 -3.50
N LYS A 136 -12.60 -5.29 -3.33
CA LYS A 136 -13.94 -5.21 -3.94
C LYS A 136 -13.89 -4.80 -5.42
N ILE A 137 -12.74 -4.35 -5.91
CA ILE A 137 -12.59 -3.93 -7.29
C ILE A 137 -12.56 -5.19 -8.15
N ASP A 138 -13.55 -5.32 -9.03
CA ASP A 138 -13.64 -6.40 -10.01
C ASP A 138 -12.56 -6.19 -11.08
N ASP A 139 -11.46 -6.93 -10.95
CA ASP A 139 -10.36 -6.97 -11.90
C ASP A 139 -9.82 -8.42 -11.92
N ASP A 140 -10.27 -9.19 -12.92
CA ASP A 140 -9.93 -10.60 -13.14
C ASP A 140 -8.47 -10.83 -13.55
N SER A 141 -7.61 -9.80 -13.46
CA SER A 141 -6.23 -9.87 -13.90
C SER A 141 -5.34 -10.57 -12.86
N PRO A 142 -4.67 -11.69 -13.22
CA PRO A 142 -3.87 -12.45 -12.26
C PRO A 142 -2.56 -11.76 -11.81
N ASN A 143 -2.26 -10.58 -12.35
CA ASN A 143 -0.95 -9.94 -12.27
C ASN A 143 -0.53 -9.44 -10.88
N TYR A 144 -1.45 -9.35 -9.91
CA TYR A 144 -1.15 -8.94 -8.52
C TYR A 144 -1.62 -9.95 -7.46
N HIS A 145 -2.08 -11.15 -7.86
CA HIS A 145 -2.54 -12.16 -6.91
C HIS A 145 -1.42 -12.62 -5.97
N LYS A 146 -0.17 -12.59 -6.41
CA LYS A 146 0.96 -12.97 -5.57
C LYS A 146 1.09 -12.04 -4.37
N GLU A 147 1.13 -10.74 -4.61
CA GLU A 147 1.21 -9.71 -3.57
C GLU A 147 -0.03 -9.73 -2.66
N CYS A 148 -1.22 -9.97 -3.21
CA CYS A 148 -2.41 -10.20 -2.39
C CYS A 148 -2.28 -11.43 -1.49
N ASN A 149 -1.74 -12.53 -1.98
CA ASN A 149 -1.54 -13.74 -1.17
C ASN A 149 -0.56 -13.50 -0.02
N GLU A 150 0.53 -12.76 -0.26
CA GLU A 150 1.48 -12.37 0.78
C GLU A 150 0.78 -11.57 1.91
N ILE A 151 -0.10 -10.64 1.54
CA ILE A 151 -0.92 -9.87 2.49
C ILE A 151 -1.91 -10.77 3.24
N LEU A 152 -2.58 -11.69 2.55
CA LEU A 152 -3.54 -12.63 3.16
C LEU A 152 -2.84 -13.58 4.15
N ASP A 153 -1.65 -14.06 3.80
CA ASP A 153 -0.84 -14.90 4.69
C ASP A 153 -0.42 -14.11 5.95
N HIS A 154 -0.09 -12.82 5.80
CA HIS A 154 0.20 -11.94 6.94
C HIS A 154 -1.03 -11.72 7.82
N PHE A 155 -2.21 -11.49 7.24
CA PHE A 155 -3.46 -11.39 8.00
C PHE A 155 -3.78 -12.66 8.77
N ALA A 156 -3.60 -13.83 8.16
CA ALA A 156 -3.78 -15.11 8.84
C ALA A 156 -2.82 -15.23 10.03
N ALA A 157 -1.54 -14.87 9.85
CA ALA A 157 -0.56 -14.87 10.93
C ALA A 157 -0.94 -13.91 12.08
N MET A 158 -1.40 -12.69 11.77
CA MET A 158 -1.89 -11.73 12.76
C MET A 158 -3.08 -12.30 13.55
N ALA A 159 -4.07 -12.87 12.86
CA ALA A 159 -5.23 -13.48 13.49
C ALA A 159 -4.83 -14.64 14.42
N HIS A 160 -3.91 -15.51 13.98
CA HIS A 160 -3.38 -16.60 14.81
C HIS A 160 -2.66 -16.10 16.06
N ALA A 161 -1.88 -15.03 15.95
CA ALA A 161 -1.17 -14.44 17.09
C ALA A 161 -2.14 -13.83 18.12
N SER A 162 -3.30 -13.33 17.68
CA SER A 162 -4.34 -12.78 18.55
C SER A 162 -5.17 -13.84 19.30
N LEU A 163 -5.06 -15.12 18.95
CA LEU A 163 -5.76 -16.20 19.67
C LEU A 163 -5.17 -16.38 21.08
N LEU A 164 -6.02 -16.29 22.09
CA LEU A 164 -5.67 -16.37 23.51
C LEU A 164 -5.16 -17.76 23.93
N ASN A 165 -5.62 -18.83 23.26
CA ASN A 165 -5.36 -20.21 23.66
C ASN A 165 -4.31 -20.90 22.76
N PRO A 166 -3.24 -21.50 23.33
CA PRO A 166 -2.24 -22.25 22.57
C PRO A 166 -2.78 -23.48 21.82
N LYS A 167 -3.88 -24.08 22.30
CA LYS A 167 -4.49 -25.27 21.68
C LYS A 167 -5.19 -24.94 20.36
N ASP A 168 -5.75 -23.75 20.24
CA ASP A 168 -6.43 -23.28 19.03
C ASP A 168 -5.42 -22.86 17.95
N ARG A 169 -4.20 -22.46 18.34
CA ARG A 169 -3.09 -22.11 17.43
C ARG A 169 -2.58 -23.31 16.62
N ASN A 170 -2.63 -24.51 17.19
CA ASN A 170 -2.06 -25.73 16.59
C ASN A 170 -3.06 -26.52 15.74
N ALA A 171 -4.37 -26.29 15.91
CA ALA A 171 -5.41 -27.00 15.15
C ALA A 171 -5.51 -26.52 13.69
N SER A 172 -5.18 -25.25 13.42
CA SER A 172 -5.30 -24.62 12.10
C SER A 172 -4.16 -24.97 11.12
N GLN A 173 -3.08 -25.61 11.58
CA GLN A 173 -2.00 -26.09 10.70
C GLN A 173 -2.43 -27.23 9.76
N SER A 174 -3.57 -27.89 10.03
CA SER A 174 -4.07 -29.01 9.22
C SER A 174 -4.94 -28.59 8.02
N GLY A 175 -5.39 -27.33 7.97
CA GLY A 175 -6.22 -26.81 6.90
C GLY A 175 -5.43 -25.86 6.02
N ARG A 176 -4.76 -26.37 4.98
CA ARG A 176 -4.46 -25.51 3.82
C ARG A 176 -5.80 -24.94 3.39
N TYR A 177 -6.02 -23.64 3.59
CA TYR A 177 -7.15 -22.92 3.02
C TYR A 177 -7.33 -23.42 1.59
N THR A 178 -8.46 -24.05 1.31
CA THR A 178 -8.79 -24.54 -0.04
C THR A 178 -8.82 -23.30 -0.94
N ARG A 179 -7.69 -23.01 -1.58
CA ARG A 179 -7.50 -21.86 -2.47
C ARG A 179 -8.50 -22.02 -3.61
N ASN A 180 -9.57 -21.23 -3.56
CA ASN A 180 -10.40 -21.01 -4.72
C ASN A 180 -9.82 -19.78 -5.45
N PRO A 181 -9.14 -19.94 -6.59
CA PRO A 181 -8.42 -18.87 -7.27
C PRO A 181 -9.32 -17.79 -7.88
N ARG A 182 -10.64 -17.82 -7.62
CA ARG A 182 -11.63 -16.95 -8.28
C ARG A 182 -12.25 -15.89 -7.37
N ARG A 183 -11.84 -15.78 -6.11
CA ARG A 183 -12.39 -14.75 -5.20
C ARG A 183 -11.31 -14.27 -4.23
N CYS A 184 -10.78 -13.08 -4.48
CA CYS A 184 -10.31 -12.21 -3.41
C CYS A 184 -11.53 -11.64 -2.64
N SER A 185 -12.41 -12.52 -2.15
CA SER A 185 -13.45 -12.12 -1.20
C SER A 185 -12.94 -12.53 0.17
N PRO A 186 -12.56 -11.58 1.05
CA PRO A 186 -12.37 -11.91 2.45
C PRO A 186 -13.74 -12.34 2.97
N ASN A 187 -13.86 -13.60 3.41
CA ASN A 187 -15.02 -14.01 4.20
C ASN A 187 -15.00 -13.17 5.48
N LEU A 188 -15.91 -12.20 5.52
CA LEU A 188 -16.05 -11.18 6.56
C LEU A 188 -16.69 -11.77 7.83
N SER A 189 -16.21 -12.93 8.29
CA SER A 189 -16.76 -13.65 9.44
C SER A 189 -15.79 -13.80 10.60
N VAL A 190 -14.65 -13.10 10.59
CA VAL A 190 -13.62 -13.18 11.64
C VAL A 190 -13.33 -11.81 12.28
N ILE A 191 -14.20 -10.82 12.09
CA ILE A 191 -14.09 -9.53 12.77
C ILE A 191 -15.45 -9.22 13.41
N ASN A 192 -15.67 -9.78 14.59
CA ASN A 192 -16.64 -9.32 15.58
C ASN A 192 -15.90 -9.18 16.91
#